data_AF-A0A286YCZ7-F1
#
_entry.id   AF-A0A286YCZ7-F1
#
_cell.length_a   1.000
_cell.length_b   1.000
_cell.length_c   1.000
_cell.angle_alpha   90.00
_cell.angle_beta   90.00
_cell.angle_gamma   90.00
#
_symmetry.space_group_name_H-M   'P 1'
#
loop_
_entity.id
_entity.type
_entity.pdbx_description
1 polymer ?
#
loop_
_entity_poly.entity_id
_entity_poly.type
_entity_poly.pdbx_seq_one_letter_code
_entity_poly.pdbx_strand_id
1 'polypeptide(L)'
;RDLIAIERSSRLDGSSKKVQFSQHPAAAKLPLEQSEDPAGLIRHSGNQTGQLPSLPSAPMVVGDSTILKVLQSNIQHVQLYENPVLQEKALTCIPVSELKRKAQEKLFRARKLDKGTNVSDEDFLLLELLHWFKEEFFRWVNNIVCSKCGGETRSRDEALLPNDDELKWGAKNVENHYCDACQLSNRFPRYNNPEKLLETRCGRCDHVWTEVYSPSQQRWLHCDACEDVCDKPLLYEIGWGKKLSYIIAFS
;
A
#
# COMPACT_ATOMS: atom_id res chain seq x y z
N ARG A 1 12.23 -14.14 21.25
CA ARG A 1 12.04 -12.67 21.03
C ARG A 1 13.23 -12.05 20.29
N ASP A 2 14.47 -12.49 20.54
CA ASP A 2 15.65 -11.80 20.01
C ASP A 2 16.31 -12.41 18.77
N LEU A 3 15.95 -13.60 18.29
CA LEU A 3 16.59 -14.17 17.08
C LEU A 3 16.05 -13.61 15.77
N ILE A 4 14.76 -13.23 15.72
CA ILE A 4 14.25 -12.37 14.65
C ILE A 4 14.94 -10.99 14.74
N ALA A 5 15.24 -10.49 15.94
CA ALA A 5 16.01 -9.25 16.14
C ALA A 5 17.49 -9.36 15.73
N ILE A 6 18.10 -10.54 15.82
CA ILE A 6 19.48 -10.79 15.41
C ILE A 6 19.57 -10.92 13.87
N GLU A 7 18.63 -11.60 13.22
CA GLU A 7 18.49 -11.58 11.75
C GLU A 7 18.09 -10.17 11.23
N ARG A 8 17.36 -9.38 12.04
CA ARG A 8 17.06 -7.95 11.77
C ARG A 8 18.31 -7.06 11.82
N SER A 9 19.34 -7.43 12.59
CA SER A 9 20.54 -6.60 12.81
C SER A 9 21.68 -6.97 11.85
N SER A 10 21.86 -8.25 11.51
CA SER A 10 22.91 -8.67 10.57
C SER A 10 22.71 -8.10 9.15
N ARG A 11 21.47 -7.77 8.79
CA ARG A 11 21.10 -7.18 7.50
C ARG A 11 21.30 -5.66 7.43
N LEU A 12 21.46 -4.98 8.57
CA LEU A 12 21.76 -3.54 8.61
C LEU A 12 23.25 -3.24 8.37
N ASP A 13 24.15 -4.13 8.76
CA ASP A 13 25.60 -3.90 8.66
C ASP A 13 26.20 -4.31 7.29
N GLY A 14 25.45 -5.06 6.46
CA GLY A 14 25.94 -5.59 5.18
C GLY A 14 25.78 -4.69 3.96
N SER A 15 25.02 -3.57 4.05
CA SER A 15 24.72 -2.72 2.89
C SER A 15 24.95 -1.24 3.19
N SER A 16 26.17 -0.90 3.60
CA SER A 16 26.66 0.49 3.50
C SER A 16 27.09 0.79 2.06
N LYS A 17 26.13 0.83 1.14
CA LYS A 17 26.26 1.65 -0.08
C LYS A 17 25.30 2.81 0.04
N LYS A 18 25.85 4.01 0.24
CA LYS A 18 25.15 5.29 0.31
C LYS A 18 24.09 5.41 -0.79
N VAL A 19 22.82 5.25 -0.43
CA VAL A 19 21.70 5.67 -1.27
C VAL A 19 21.41 7.12 -0.92
N GLN A 20 21.57 7.98 -1.91
CA GLN A 20 21.36 9.41 -1.81
C GLN A 20 19.84 9.68 -1.73
N PHE A 21 19.38 10.23 -0.61
CA PHE A 21 17.98 10.60 -0.41
C PHE A 21 17.58 11.72 -1.36
N SER A 22 16.67 11.45 -2.30
CA SER A 22 16.02 12.46 -3.13
C SER A 22 14.88 13.10 -2.36
N GLN A 23 14.97 14.42 -2.18
CA GLN A 23 13.97 15.24 -1.48
C GLN A 23 12.67 15.34 -2.29
N HIS A 24 11.53 15.10 -1.65
CA HIS A 24 10.21 15.43 -2.19
C HIS A 24 9.95 16.94 -2.09
N PRO A 25 9.44 17.63 -3.13
CA PRO A 25 9.02 19.01 -3.02
C PRO A 25 7.68 19.15 -2.28
N ALA A 26 7.61 20.20 -1.46
CA ALA A 26 6.55 20.53 -0.52
C ALA A 26 5.21 20.91 -1.19
N ALA A 27 4.11 20.50 -0.56
CA ALA A 27 2.75 20.86 -0.93
C ALA A 27 2.49 22.37 -0.82
N ALA A 28 1.78 22.90 -1.82
CA ALA A 28 1.35 24.29 -1.91
C ALA A 28 0.39 24.69 -0.78
N LYS A 29 0.59 25.90 -0.23
CA LYS A 29 -0.27 26.53 0.79
C LYS A 29 -1.49 27.18 0.13
N LEU A 30 -2.67 27.01 0.74
CA LEU A 30 -3.86 27.85 0.51
C LEU A 30 -4.13 28.74 1.75
N PRO A 31 -4.76 29.93 1.59
CA PRO A 31 -4.69 31.02 2.56
C PRO A 31 -5.69 30.93 3.73
N LEU A 32 -5.31 31.52 4.86
CA LEU A 32 -6.15 31.77 6.05
C LEU A 32 -7.24 32.81 5.75
N GLU A 33 -8.48 32.54 6.15
CA GLU A 33 -9.51 33.56 6.36
C GLU A 33 -9.56 34.00 7.83
N GLN A 34 -9.70 35.32 8.01
CA GLN A 34 -9.68 36.04 9.27
C GLN A 34 -11.09 36.14 9.86
N SER A 35 -11.15 36.04 11.19
CA SER A 35 -12.31 36.27 12.04
C SER A 35 -12.60 37.76 12.21
N GLU A 36 -13.85 38.18 12.07
CA GLU A 36 -14.37 39.40 12.70
C GLU A 36 -15.78 39.17 13.25
N ASP A 37 -15.97 39.58 14.50
CA ASP A 37 -17.23 39.76 15.24
C ASP A 37 -17.10 41.16 15.86
N PRO A 38 -18.15 42.01 15.92
CA PRO A 38 -18.77 42.18 17.25
C PRO A 38 -20.25 42.63 17.30
N ALA A 39 -20.95 42.06 18.29
CA ALA A 39 -21.82 42.66 19.32
C ALA A 39 -22.88 43.75 18.99
N GLY A 40 -24.12 43.55 19.51
CA GLY A 40 -24.94 44.68 20.00
C GLY A 40 -26.48 44.55 20.13
N LEU A 41 -26.94 44.03 21.28
CA LEU A 41 -28.04 44.54 22.16
C LEU A 41 -29.56 44.49 21.78
N ILE A 42 -30.28 43.67 22.59
CA ILE A 42 -31.50 43.94 23.42
C ILE A 42 -32.88 44.21 22.73
N ARG A 43 -33.94 43.38 22.99
CA ARG A 43 -35.00 43.59 24.05
C ARG A 43 -36.28 42.68 23.97
N HIS A 44 -36.66 42.12 25.15
CA HIS A 44 -37.97 41.82 25.77
C HIS A 44 -38.99 40.70 25.35
N SER A 45 -39.29 39.87 26.38
CA SER A 45 -40.59 39.43 26.96
C SER A 45 -41.49 38.35 26.33
N GLY A 46 -41.80 37.31 27.12
CA GLY A 46 -43.17 36.78 27.25
C GLY A 46 -43.38 35.25 27.21
N ASN A 47 -43.56 34.64 28.39
CA ASN A 47 -44.42 33.47 28.74
C ASN A 47 -44.37 32.10 28.00
N GLN A 48 -43.95 31.10 28.80
CA GLN A 48 -44.53 29.75 29.06
C GLN A 48 -45.12 28.91 27.91
N THR A 49 -44.59 27.70 27.70
CA THR A 49 -45.15 26.40 28.18
C THR A 49 -44.29 25.24 27.67
N GLY A 50 -44.26 24.14 28.43
CA GLY A 50 -43.27 23.07 28.28
C GLY A 50 -43.41 22.18 27.04
N GLN A 51 -42.26 21.81 26.49
CA GLN A 51 -42.05 20.65 25.63
C GLN A 51 -40.66 20.08 25.94
N LEU A 52 -40.57 18.76 26.13
CA LEU A 52 -39.29 18.06 26.22
C LEU A 52 -38.45 18.39 24.97
N PRO A 53 -37.15 18.67 25.07
CA PRO A 53 -36.32 18.79 23.88
C PRO A 53 -36.27 17.43 23.19
N SER A 54 -36.78 17.38 21.97
CA SER A 54 -36.47 16.28 21.05
C SER A 54 -34.95 16.20 20.91
N LEU A 55 -34.40 14.99 21.03
CA LEU A 55 -32.99 14.76 20.70
C LEU A 55 -32.74 15.33 19.29
N PRO A 56 -31.66 16.10 19.07
CA PRO A 56 -31.24 16.44 17.73
C PRO A 56 -31.02 15.12 16.99
N SER A 57 -31.77 14.88 15.91
CA SER A 57 -31.39 13.86 14.94
C SER A 57 -29.93 14.10 14.60
N ALA A 58 -29.10 13.08 14.80
CA ALA A 58 -27.72 13.11 14.33
C ALA A 58 -27.75 13.61 12.88
N PRO A 59 -26.95 14.62 12.51
CA PRO A 59 -26.90 15.05 11.13
C PRO A 59 -26.55 13.80 10.31
N MET A 60 -27.50 13.35 9.49
CA MET A 60 -27.26 12.25 8.58
C MET A 60 -26.07 12.67 7.74
N VAL A 61 -24.93 12.01 7.92
CA VAL A 61 -23.73 12.29 7.15
C VAL A 61 -24.07 11.97 5.71
N VAL A 62 -24.28 13.04 4.96
CA VAL A 62 -24.75 13.09 3.59
C VAL A 62 -23.86 12.21 2.71
N GLY A 63 -24.50 11.46 1.80
CA GLY A 63 -23.94 10.39 0.96
C GLY A 63 -22.88 10.77 -0.08
N ASP A 64 -22.00 11.72 0.22
CA ASP A 64 -20.92 12.16 -0.69
C ASP A 64 -19.53 12.17 -0.04
N SER A 65 -19.37 11.45 1.06
CA SER A 65 -18.08 11.31 1.70
C SER A 65 -17.13 10.47 0.84
N THR A 66 -16.02 11.07 0.40
CA THR A 66 -14.97 10.40 -0.40
C THR A 66 -14.48 9.12 0.27
N ILE A 67 -14.35 9.13 1.60
CA ILE A 67 -13.94 7.94 2.35
C ILE A 67 -14.97 6.81 2.22
N LEU A 68 -16.28 7.10 2.25
CA LEU A 68 -17.31 6.06 2.07
C LEU A 68 -17.24 5.43 0.67
N LYS A 69 -16.99 6.22 -0.37
CA LYS A 69 -16.78 5.71 -1.73
C LYS A 69 -15.53 4.83 -1.84
N VAL A 70 -14.44 5.20 -1.15
CA VAL A 70 -13.22 4.37 -1.07
C VAL A 70 -13.48 3.07 -0.33
N LEU A 71 -14.17 3.11 0.82
CA LEU A 71 -14.55 1.91 1.57
C LEU A 71 -15.35 0.94 0.71
N GLN A 72 -16.41 1.44 0.05
CA GLN A 72 -17.25 0.63 -0.83
C GLN A 72 -16.44 0.02 -1.98
N SER A 73 -15.57 0.82 -2.62
CA SER A 73 -14.70 0.35 -3.70
C SER A 73 -13.73 -0.73 -3.22
N ASN A 74 -13.14 -0.58 -2.03
CA ASN A 74 -12.18 -1.54 -1.50
C ASN A 74 -12.84 -2.85 -1.05
N ILE A 75 -14.04 -2.80 -0.48
CA ILE A 75 -14.86 -3.99 -0.17
C ILE A 75 -15.13 -4.79 -1.44
N GLN A 76 -15.46 -4.13 -2.54
CA GLN A 76 -15.67 -4.82 -3.82
C GLN A 76 -14.36 -5.34 -4.40
N HIS A 77 -13.27 -4.57 -4.27
CA HIS A 77 -11.98 -4.92 -4.84
C HIS A 77 -11.36 -6.16 -4.18
N VAL A 78 -11.43 -6.29 -2.85
CA VAL A 78 -10.82 -7.42 -2.13
C VAL A 78 -11.45 -8.76 -2.53
N GLN A 79 -12.72 -8.76 -2.96
CA GLN A 79 -13.40 -9.97 -3.45
C GLN A 79 -12.76 -10.56 -4.71
N LEU A 80 -11.93 -9.80 -5.46
CA LEU A 80 -11.20 -10.35 -6.60
C LEU A 80 -10.21 -11.44 -6.16
N TYR A 81 -9.63 -11.35 -4.96
CA TYR A 81 -8.66 -12.30 -4.45
C TYR A 81 -9.28 -13.67 -4.10
N GLU A 82 -10.61 -13.73 -3.94
CA GLU A 82 -11.37 -14.97 -3.70
C GLU A 82 -11.65 -15.76 -4.98
N ASN A 83 -11.30 -15.23 -6.16
CA ASN A 83 -11.52 -15.95 -7.42
C ASN A 83 -10.53 -17.12 -7.57
N PRO A 84 -11.00 -18.39 -7.60
CA PRO A 84 -10.12 -19.55 -7.63
C PRO A 84 -9.28 -19.65 -8.92
N VAL A 85 -9.81 -19.18 -10.06
CA VAL A 85 -9.06 -19.17 -11.33
C VAL A 85 -7.90 -18.18 -11.25
N LEU A 86 -8.12 -17.03 -10.61
CA LEU A 86 -7.07 -16.04 -10.39
C LEU A 86 -6.01 -16.57 -9.40
N GLN A 87 -6.44 -17.25 -8.33
CA GLN A 87 -5.52 -17.90 -7.38
C GLN A 87 -4.66 -18.95 -8.09
N GLU A 88 -5.24 -19.80 -8.93
CA GLU A 88 -4.48 -20.77 -9.73
C GLU A 88 -3.48 -20.06 -10.65
N LYS A 89 -3.90 -19.00 -11.35
CA LYS A 89 -3.00 -18.20 -12.19
C LYS A 89 -1.85 -17.60 -11.38
N ALA A 90 -2.11 -17.09 -10.16
CA ALA A 90 -1.05 -16.62 -9.27
C ALA A 90 -0.09 -17.75 -8.89
N LEU A 91 -0.60 -18.94 -8.54
CA LEU A 91 0.21 -20.10 -8.20
C LEU A 91 1.10 -20.58 -9.36
N THR A 92 0.66 -20.44 -10.63
CA THR A 92 1.52 -20.75 -11.79
C THR A 92 2.75 -19.83 -11.88
N CYS A 93 2.70 -18.64 -11.28
CA CYS A 93 3.80 -17.68 -11.28
C CYS A 93 4.74 -17.85 -10.08
N ILE A 94 4.26 -18.41 -8.97
CA ILE A 94 4.99 -18.50 -7.70
C ILE A 94 5.77 -19.82 -7.66
N PRO A 95 7.08 -19.81 -7.32
CA PRO A 95 7.87 -21.04 -7.16
C PRO A 95 7.57 -21.73 -5.81
N VAL A 96 6.31 -22.12 -5.59
CA VAL A 96 5.77 -22.57 -4.29
C VAL A 96 6.61 -23.67 -3.64
N SER A 97 7.02 -24.68 -4.41
CA SER A 97 7.82 -25.80 -3.89
C SER A 97 9.17 -25.34 -3.35
N GLU A 98 9.83 -24.41 -4.04
CA GLU A 98 11.13 -23.89 -3.65
C GLU A 98 11.02 -22.97 -2.43
N LEU A 99 10.00 -22.11 -2.38
CA LEU A 99 9.75 -21.26 -1.21
C LEU A 99 9.46 -22.08 0.03
N LYS A 100 8.63 -23.13 -0.09
CA LYS A 100 8.36 -24.08 1.01
C LYS A 100 9.62 -24.80 1.46
N ARG A 101 10.47 -25.25 0.52
CA ARG A 101 11.75 -25.90 0.86
C ARG A 101 12.66 -24.96 1.65
N LYS A 102 12.83 -23.71 1.19
CA LYS A 102 13.63 -22.69 1.89
C LYS A 102 13.06 -22.36 3.28
N ALA A 103 11.73 -22.25 3.40
CA ALA A 103 11.06 -22.01 4.67
C ALA A 103 11.32 -23.12 5.70
N GLN A 104 11.17 -24.39 5.28
CA GLN A 104 11.44 -25.55 6.13
C GLN A 104 12.89 -25.61 6.60
N GLU A 105 13.85 -25.31 5.72
CA GLU A 105 15.27 -25.26 6.08
C GLU A 105 15.55 -24.17 7.11
N LYS A 106 14.95 -22.99 6.97
CA LYS A 106 15.10 -21.88 7.94
C LYS A 106 14.45 -22.22 9.27
N LEU A 107 13.26 -22.84 9.27
CA LEU A 107 12.60 -23.30 10.48
C LEU A 107 13.45 -24.35 11.23
N PHE A 108 14.02 -25.31 10.50
CA PHE A 108 14.90 -26.33 11.08
C PHE A 108 16.13 -25.71 11.75
N ARG A 109 16.75 -24.72 11.12
CA ARG A 109 17.89 -23.98 11.71
C ARG A 109 17.45 -23.19 12.94
N ALA A 110 16.33 -22.47 12.87
CA ALA A 110 15.81 -21.67 13.98
C ALA A 110 15.53 -22.52 15.23
N ARG A 111 14.87 -23.67 15.07
CA ARG A 111 14.55 -24.59 16.18
C ARG A 111 15.79 -25.20 16.85
N LYS A 112 16.90 -25.33 16.13
CA LYS A 112 18.19 -25.77 16.71
C LYS A 112 18.80 -24.72 17.62
N LEU A 113 18.64 -23.45 17.26
CA LEU A 113 19.19 -22.31 18.01
C LEU A 113 18.32 -21.95 19.22
N ASP A 114 17.00 -22.00 19.07
CA ASP A 114 16.04 -21.70 20.14
C ASP A 114 14.88 -22.70 20.12
N LYS A 115 14.90 -23.62 21.09
CA LYS A 115 13.86 -24.64 21.26
C LYS A 115 12.51 -24.06 21.71
N GLY A 116 12.48 -22.81 22.18
CA GLY A 116 11.28 -22.13 22.66
C GLY A 116 10.60 -21.20 21.63
N THR A 117 11.08 -21.15 20.39
CA THR A 117 10.51 -20.23 19.40
C THR A 117 9.11 -20.69 18.95
N ASN A 118 8.10 -19.88 19.24
CA ASN A 118 6.72 -20.09 18.77
C ASN A 118 6.53 -19.53 17.34
N VAL A 119 7.15 -20.19 16.36
CA VAL A 119 7.02 -19.87 14.92
C VAL A 119 6.68 -21.12 14.12
N SER A 120 5.85 -20.94 13.09
CA SER A 120 5.37 -22.01 12.21
C SER A 120 6.17 -22.06 10.90
N ASP A 121 5.93 -23.12 10.11
CA ASP A 121 6.39 -23.20 8.73
C ASP A 121 5.77 -22.09 7.86
N GLU A 122 4.51 -21.75 8.11
CA GLU A 122 3.78 -20.69 7.41
C GLU A 122 4.39 -19.31 7.66
N ASP A 123 4.87 -19.03 8.89
CA ASP A 123 5.57 -17.79 9.22
C ASP A 123 6.85 -17.64 8.39
N PHE A 124 7.62 -18.73 8.21
CA PHE A 124 8.81 -18.70 7.36
C PHE A 124 8.47 -18.66 5.88
N LEU A 125 7.39 -19.33 5.45
CA LEU A 125 6.91 -19.27 4.06
C LEU A 125 6.52 -17.83 3.68
N LEU A 126 5.88 -17.11 4.58
CA LEU A 126 5.54 -15.70 4.41
C LEU A 126 6.80 -14.83 4.21
N LEU A 127 7.85 -15.07 4.99
CA LEU A 127 9.13 -14.37 4.82
C LEU A 127 9.80 -14.71 3.48
N GLU A 128 9.78 -15.96 3.04
CA GLU A 128 10.31 -16.34 1.72
C GLU A 128 9.50 -15.71 0.58
N LEU A 129 8.18 -15.61 0.76
CA LEU A 129 7.29 -15.01 -0.25
C LEU A 129 7.54 -13.50 -0.40
N LEU A 130 7.70 -12.77 0.71
CA LEU A 130 8.05 -11.34 0.68
C LEU A 130 9.37 -11.10 -0.03
N HIS A 131 10.39 -11.89 0.32
CA HIS A 131 11.71 -11.79 -0.26
C HIS A 131 11.70 -12.10 -1.76
N TRP A 132 11.08 -13.21 -2.17
CA TRP A 132 10.93 -13.56 -3.58
C TRP A 132 10.17 -12.50 -4.37
N PHE A 133 9.10 -11.95 -3.78
CA PHE A 133 8.31 -10.92 -4.44
C PHE A 133 9.18 -9.69 -4.76
N LYS A 134 9.98 -9.25 -3.79
CA LYS A 134 10.81 -8.06 -3.90
C LYS A 134 12.01 -8.23 -4.83
N GLU A 135 12.72 -9.36 -4.70
CA GLU A 135 14.02 -9.56 -5.35
C GLU A 135 13.91 -10.22 -6.71
N GLU A 136 12.87 -11.02 -6.95
CA GLU A 136 12.77 -11.85 -8.15
C GLU A 136 11.53 -11.57 -9.00
N PHE A 137 10.38 -11.30 -8.36
CA PHE A 137 9.10 -11.26 -9.07
C PHE A 137 8.73 -9.87 -9.58
N PHE A 138 8.75 -8.86 -8.70
CA PHE A 138 8.13 -7.56 -8.96
C PHE A 138 9.14 -6.42 -8.95
N ARG A 139 9.08 -5.54 -9.95
CA ARG A 139 10.06 -4.45 -10.11
C ARG A 139 9.45 -3.09 -9.80
N TRP A 140 10.12 -2.33 -8.96
CA TRP A 140 9.79 -0.92 -8.75
C TRP A 140 10.13 -0.09 -10.00
N VAL A 141 9.22 0.80 -10.40
CA VAL A 141 9.40 1.65 -11.59
C VAL A 141 9.19 3.11 -11.22
N ASN A 142 10.23 3.93 -11.34
CA ASN A 142 10.09 5.40 -11.30
C ASN A 142 9.76 5.97 -12.68
N ASN A 143 10.52 5.59 -13.70
CA ASN A 143 10.23 5.89 -15.11
C ASN A 143 10.50 4.62 -15.91
N ILE A 144 9.66 4.28 -16.87
CA ILE A 144 9.90 3.13 -17.74
C ILE A 144 10.98 3.49 -18.77
N VAL A 145 11.79 2.52 -19.17
CA VAL A 145 12.71 2.71 -20.29
C VAL A 145 11.96 2.95 -21.60
N CYS A 146 12.58 3.66 -22.54
CA CYS A 146 11.99 3.89 -23.85
C CYS A 146 11.86 2.56 -24.62
N SER A 147 10.67 2.29 -25.17
CA SER A 147 10.41 1.07 -25.95
C SER A 147 11.20 0.98 -27.25
N LYS A 148 11.68 2.12 -27.78
CA LYS A 148 12.44 2.18 -29.04
C LYS A 148 13.94 2.06 -28.86
N CYS A 149 14.53 2.79 -27.90
CA CYS A 149 15.98 2.82 -27.73
C CYS A 149 16.48 2.19 -26.42
N GLY A 150 15.59 1.79 -25.50
CA GLY A 150 15.95 1.30 -24.17
C GLY A 150 16.52 2.37 -23.23
N GLY A 151 16.64 3.62 -23.69
CA GLY A 151 17.17 4.74 -22.91
C GLY A 151 16.21 5.27 -21.86
N GLU A 152 16.70 6.23 -21.09
CA GLU A 152 15.95 6.90 -20.02
C GLU A 152 14.77 7.71 -20.57
N THR A 153 13.77 7.87 -19.70
CA THR A 153 12.59 8.70 -19.96
C THR A 153 12.33 9.61 -18.77
N ARG A 154 11.57 10.67 -19.01
CA ARG A 154 11.07 11.59 -17.97
C ARG A 154 9.55 11.58 -17.91
N SER A 155 8.99 11.71 -16.72
CA SER A 155 7.55 11.91 -16.57
C SER A 155 7.14 13.26 -17.17
N ARG A 156 5.99 13.30 -17.84
CA ARG A 156 5.30 14.56 -18.15
C ARG A 156 4.14 14.76 -17.19
N ASP A 157 3.86 16.01 -16.84
CA ASP A 157 2.78 16.39 -15.92
C ASP A 157 1.40 16.02 -16.46
N GLU A 158 1.25 16.01 -17.79
CA GLU A 158 0.02 15.62 -18.45
C GLU A 158 -0.06 14.10 -18.61
N ALA A 159 -0.99 13.50 -17.85
CA ALA A 159 -1.37 12.10 -18.00
C ALA A 159 -2.04 11.86 -19.36
N LEU A 160 -1.89 10.65 -19.89
CA LEU A 160 -2.55 10.20 -21.10
C LEU A 160 -3.94 9.67 -20.77
N LEU A 161 -4.86 9.80 -21.72
CA LEU A 161 -6.16 9.14 -21.63
C LEU A 161 -5.97 7.62 -21.78
N PRO A 162 -6.58 6.80 -20.91
CA PRO A 162 -6.61 5.36 -21.07
C PRO A 162 -7.24 4.94 -22.41
N ASN A 163 -6.66 3.94 -23.07
CA ASN A 163 -7.30 3.25 -24.19
C ASN A 163 -8.21 2.10 -23.71
N ASP A 164 -8.94 1.47 -24.64
CA ASP A 164 -9.93 0.43 -24.32
C ASP A 164 -9.31 -0.79 -23.61
N ASP A 165 -8.10 -1.21 -23.97
CA ASP A 165 -7.41 -2.33 -23.30
C ASP A 165 -6.96 -1.93 -21.89
N GLU A 166 -6.44 -0.71 -21.72
CA GLU A 166 -6.05 -0.17 -20.42
C GLU A 166 -7.26 -0.06 -19.47
N LEU A 167 -8.41 0.41 -19.98
CA LEU A 167 -9.67 0.48 -19.24
C LEU A 167 -10.21 -0.90 -18.87
N LYS A 168 -10.14 -1.87 -19.79
CA LYS A 168 -10.53 -3.27 -19.52
C LYS A 168 -9.81 -3.86 -18.32
N TRP A 169 -8.54 -3.50 -18.14
CA TRP A 169 -7.73 -3.92 -16.99
C TRP A 169 -7.78 -2.93 -15.81
N GLY A 170 -8.71 -1.98 -15.83
CA GLY A 170 -9.01 -1.09 -14.72
C GLY A 170 -8.02 0.07 -14.51
N ALA A 171 -7.17 0.39 -15.50
CA ALA A 171 -6.31 1.56 -15.41
C ALA A 171 -7.13 2.84 -15.63
N LYS A 172 -7.19 3.68 -14.60
CA LYS A 172 -7.83 5.01 -14.68
C LYS A 172 -6.85 6.12 -15.05
N ASN A 173 -5.58 5.93 -14.67
CA ASN A 173 -4.51 6.89 -14.90
C ASN A 173 -3.42 6.24 -15.75
N VAL A 174 -2.94 6.95 -16.76
CA VAL A 174 -1.84 6.50 -17.61
C VAL A 174 -0.77 7.58 -17.63
N GLU A 175 0.41 7.25 -17.11
CA GLU A 175 1.52 8.20 -17.07
C GLU A 175 2.22 8.26 -18.43
N ASN A 176 2.71 9.46 -18.78
CA ASN A 176 3.47 9.69 -19.99
C ASN A 176 4.97 9.76 -19.67
N HIS A 177 5.68 8.68 -19.95
CA HIS A 177 7.13 8.60 -19.82
C HIS A 177 7.77 8.94 -21.16
N TYR A 178 8.19 10.19 -21.31
CA TYR A 178 8.66 10.74 -22.59
C TYR A 178 10.17 10.54 -22.77
N CYS A 179 10.57 10.04 -23.94
CA CYS A 179 11.97 9.92 -24.34
C CYS A 179 12.35 11.08 -25.26
N ASP A 180 13.23 11.97 -24.81
CA ASP A 180 13.65 13.11 -25.63
C ASP A 180 14.54 12.68 -26.82
N ALA A 181 15.35 11.63 -26.67
CA ALA A 181 16.20 11.13 -27.77
C ALA A 181 15.38 10.56 -28.94
N CYS A 182 14.28 9.85 -28.63
CA CYS A 182 13.41 9.26 -29.64
C CYS A 182 12.21 10.14 -30.02
N GLN A 183 11.99 11.24 -29.29
CA GLN A 183 10.76 12.03 -29.32
C GLN A 183 9.50 11.15 -29.19
N LEU A 184 9.54 10.16 -28.28
CA LEU A 184 8.55 9.11 -28.17
C LEU A 184 7.87 9.10 -26.79
N SER A 185 6.54 9.04 -26.80
CA SER A 185 5.74 8.81 -25.59
C SER A 185 5.70 7.31 -25.27
N ASN A 186 6.08 6.96 -24.05
CA ASN A 186 5.98 5.60 -23.52
C ASN A 186 4.89 5.61 -22.44
N ARG A 187 3.87 4.77 -22.61
CA ARG A 187 2.68 4.75 -21.76
C ARG A 187 2.94 3.88 -20.54
N PHE A 188 2.61 4.36 -19.36
CA PHE A 188 2.65 3.56 -18.13
C PHE A 188 1.29 3.57 -17.42
N PRO A 189 0.40 2.62 -17.78
CA PRO A 189 -0.91 2.51 -17.16
C PRO A 189 -0.80 2.06 -15.70
N ARG A 190 -1.56 2.72 -14.81
CA ARG A 190 -1.65 2.34 -13.39
C ARG A 190 -2.77 1.34 -13.18
N TYR A 191 -2.42 0.06 -13.34
CA TYR A 191 -3.35 -1.06 -13.11
C TYR A 191 -3.52 -1.33 -11.62
N ASN A 192 -4.78 -1.55 -11.20
CA ASN A 192 -5.11 -2.15 -9.91
C ASN A 192 -5.61 -3.59 -10.08
N ASN A 193 -5.83 -4.07 -11.30
CA ASN A 193 -6.27 -5.44 -11.52
C ASN A 193 -5.12 -6.43 -11.22
N PRO A 194 -5.27 -7.32 -10.22
CA PRO A 194 -4.19 -8.23 -9.80
C PRO A 194 -3.79 -9.20 -10.91
N GLU A 195 -4.71 -9.62 -11.77
CA GLU A 195 -4.42 -10.50 -12.89
C GLU A 195 -3.45 -9.84 -13.89
N LYS A 196 -3.66 -8.55 -14.18
CA LYS A 196 -2.76 -7.79 -15.05
C LYS A 196 -1.40 -7.57 -14.39
N LEU A 197 -1.36 -7.38 -13.08
CA LEU A 197 -0.12 -7.18 -12.33
C LEU A 197 0.76 -8.45 -12.27
N LEU A 198 0.17 -9.65 -12.34
CA LEU A 198 0.93 -10.91 -12.51
C LEU A 198 1.69 -10.97 -13.84
N GLU A 199 1.17 -10.28 -14.88
CA GLU A 199 1.79 -10.18 -16.21
C GLU A 199 2.83 -9.06 -16.26
N THR A 200 2.48 -7.84 -15.84
CA THR A 200 3.37 -6.67 -15.96
C THR A 200 4.54 -6.72 -15.00
N ARG A 201 4.34 -7.30 -13.80
CA ARG A 201 5.37 -7.51 -12.78
C ARG A 201 6.16 -6.25 -12.44
N CYS A 202 5.50 -5.10 -12.51
CA CYS A 202 6.11 -3.83 -12.21
C CYS A 202 5.07 -2.78 -11.82
N GLY A 203 5.50 -1.79 -11.05
CA GLY A 203 4.60 -0.80 -10.49
C GLY A 203 5.28 0.12 -9.48
N ARG A 204 4.43 0.89 -8.79
CA ARG A 204 4.75 1.62 -7.56
C ARG A 204 3.71 1.26 -6.52
N CYS A 205 4.15 1.18 -5.28
CA CYS A 205 3.28 1.00 -4.12
C CYS A 205 3.26 2.32 -3.36
N ASP A 206 2.08 2.84 -3.09
CA ASP A 206 1.92 4.00 -2.22
C ASP A 206 1.04 3.60 -1.04
N HIS A 207 1.63 3.58 0.16
CA HIS A 207 0.89 3.55 1.44
C HIS A 207 -0.05 2.36 1.66
N VAL A 208 0.29 1.19 1.12
CA VAL A 208 -0.48 -0.04 1.30
C VAL A 208 0.43 -1.19 1.71
N TRP A 209 -0.10 -2.07 2.55
CA TRP A 209 0.51 -3.32 2.97
C TRP A 209 -0.57 -4.40 3.07
N THR A 210 -0.14 -5.63 3.32
CA THR A 210 -1.04 -6.75 3.61
C THR A 210 -0.90 -7.15 5.07
N GLU A 211 -1.96 -7.70 5.64
CA GLU A 211 -1.91 -8.36 6.93
C GLU A 211 -2.16 -9.85 6.74
N VAL A 212 -1.34 -10.69 7.38
CA VAL A 212 -1.47 -12.14 7.31
C VAL A 212 -1.67 -12.69 8.72
N TYR A 213 -2.73 -13.45 8.94
CA TYR A 213 -2.97 -14.06 10.23
C TYR A 213 -1.99 -15.22 10.46
N SER A 214 -1.27 -15.19 11.57
CA SER A 214 -0.34 -16.25 11.99
C SER A 214 -1.01 -17.16 13.02
N PRO A 215 -1.30 -18.43 12.70
CA PRO A 215 -1.90 -19.36 13.67
C PRO A 215 -0.97 -19.70 14.85
N SER A 216 0.34 -19.75 14.65
CA SER A 216 1.34 -19.95 15.71
C SER A 216 1.32 -18.79 16.72
N GLN A 217 1.24 -17.55 16.22
CA GLN A 217 1.29 -16.35 17.05
C GLN A 217 -0.09 -15.84 17.49
N GLN A 218 -1.17 -16.40 16.94
CA GLN A 218 -2.57 -16.05 17.23
C GLN A 218 -2.87 -14.56 17.00
N ARG A 219 -2.29 -13.96 15.95
CA ARG A 219 -2.45 -12.53 15.62
C ARG A 219 -2.19 -12.26 14.14
N TRP A 220 -2.64 -11.09 13.69
CA TRP A 220 -2.29 -10.54 12.39
C TRP A 220 -0.85 -9.99 12.38
N LEU A 221 -0.14 -10.25 11.28
CA LEU A 221 1.21 -9.77 11.03
C LEU A 221 1.16 -8.75 9.88
N HIS A 222 1.64 -7.53 10.15
CA HIS A 222 1.91 -6.54 9.11
C HIS A 222 2.98 -7.06 8.14
N CYS A 223 2.70 -7.03 6.84
CA CYS A 223 3.60 -7.43 5.77
C CYS A 223 3.63 -6.39 4.65
N ASP A 224 4.78 -5.76 4.44
CA ASP A 224 5.02 -4.86 3.31
C ASP A 224 5.98 -5.53 2.32
N ALA A 225 5.42 -6.01 1.20
CA ALA A 225 6.17 -6.68 0.14
C ALA A 225 7.07 -5.71 -0.65
N CYS A 226 6.74 -4.42 -0.68
CA CYS A 226 7.52 -3.43 -1.41
C CYS A 226 8.79 -3.07 -0.63
N GLU A 227 8.78 -3.27 0.70
CA GLU A 227 9.91 -3.03 1.60
C GLU A 227 10.61 -4.31 2.09
N ASP A 228 10.12 -5.51 1.72
CA ASP A 228 10.56 -6.82 2.28
C ASP A 228 10.55 -6.80 3.82
N VAL A 229 9.44 -6.33 4.38
CA VAL A 229 9.27 -6.12 5.82
C VAL A 229 8.09 -6.93 6.35
N CYS A 230 8.32 -7.65 7.46
CA CYS A 230 7.29 -8.31 8.24
C CYS A 230 7.36 -7.87 9.71
N ASP A 231 6.20 -7.69 10.32
CA ASP A 231 5.98 -7.38 11.73
C ASP A 231 6.71 -6.11 12.21
N LYS A 232 6.58 -5.03 11.43
CA LYS A 232 7.07 -3.67 11.79
C LYS A 232 5.98 -2.61 11.55
N PRO A 233 4.83 -2.65 12.26
CA PRO A 233 3.68 -1.77 12.00
C PRO A 233 4.00 -0.27 12.13
N LEU A 234 5.03 0.10 12.88
CA LEU A 234 5.48 1.49 13.03
C LEU A 234 6.37 2.00 11.89
N LEU A 235 6.56 1.22 10.82
CA LEU A 235 7.39 1.60 9.67
C LEU A 235 6.96 2.94 9.07
N TYR A 236 5.65 3.18 8.93
CA TYR A 236 5.13 4.36 8.25
C TYR A 236 5.16 5.61 9.13
N GLU A 237 4.64 5.52 10.36
CA GLU A 237 4.56 6.66 11.27
C GLU A 237 5.93 7.04 11.83
N ILE A 238 6.65 6.08 12.41
CA ILE A 238 7.94 6.33 13.06
C ILE A 238 9.09 6.26 12.06
N GLY A 239 9.10 5.25 11.18
CA GLY A 239 10.17 5.07 10.22
C GLY A 239 10.19 6.16 9.14
N TRP A 240 9.04 6.44 8.52
CA TRP A 240 8.94 7.44 7.44
C TRP A 240 8.42 8.81 7.91
N GLY A 241 8.06 8.97 9.19
CA GLY A 241 7.54 10.24 9.71
C GLY A 241 6.16 10.61 9.17
N LYS A 242 5.38 9.65 8.66
CA LYS A 242 4.07 9.94 8.07
C LYS A 242 3.04 10.27 9.14
N LYS A 243 2.26 11.33 8.89
CA LYS A 243 1.11 11.69 9.71
C LYS A 243 -0.12 10.96 9.19
N LEU A 244 -0.47 9.85 9.83
CA LEU A 244 -1.59 9.01 9.41
C LEU A 244 -2.89 9.51 10.04
N SER A 245 -3.98 9.46 9.27
CA SER A 245 -5.33 9.81 9.78
C SER A 245 -6.23 8.58 9.90
N TYR A 246 -6.22 7.71 8.89
CA TYR A 246 -7.06 6.50 8.84
C TYR A 246 -6.26 5.34 8.27
N ILE A 247 -6.41 4.17 8.90
CA ILE A 247 -5.90 2.88 8.43
C ILE A 247 -7.07 1.90 8.53
N ILE A 248 -7.43 1.25 7.43
CA ILE A 248 -8.61 0.39 7.35
C ILE A 248 -8.23 -0.87 6.58
N ALA A 249 -8.44 -2.03 7.19
CA ALA A 249 -8.20 -3.34 6.59
C ALA A 249 -9.48 -3.90 5.95
N PHE A 250 -9.30 -4.68 4.89
CA PHE A 250 -10.35 -5.41 4.19
C PHE A 250 -9.86 -6.84 3.95
N SER A 251 -10.78 -7.80 4.04
CA SER A 251 -10.55 -9.23 3.75
C SER A 251 -11.75 -9.78 3.03
#